data_AF-A0A645JM58-F1
#
_entry.id   AF-A0A645JM58-F1
#
_cell.length_a   1.000
_cell.length_b   1.000
_cell.length_c   1.000
_cell.angle_alpha   90.00
_cell.angle_beta   90.00
_cell.angle_gamma   90.00
#
_symmetry.space_group_name_H-M   'P 1'
#
loop_
_entity.id
_entity.type
_entity.pdbx_description
1 polymer ?
#
loop_
_entity_poly.entity_id
_entity_poly.type
_entity_poly.pdbx_seq_one_letter_code
_entity_poly.pdbx_strand_id
1 'polypeptide(L)' 'MIDDLEKKGIVFRENDPEDRRKVLISLTDKGLEYCDYFDKVINEILAVMDQYDVEDYLRSLETMVTILKKTTHRGI' A
#
# COMPACT_ATOMS: atom_id res chain seq x y z
N MET A 1 -9.27 -3.56 9.87
CA MET A 1 -8.28 -3.69 8.77
C MET A 1 -7.06 -4.50 9.20
N ILE A 2 -6.14 -3.99 10.03
CA ILE A 2 -4.96 -4.80 10.44
C ILE A 2 -5.39 -6.03 11.24
N ASP A 3 -6.41 -5.93 12.10
CA ASP A 3 -6.92 -7.09 12.85
C ASP A 3 -7.44 -8.19 11.92
N ASP A 4 -8.00 -7.83 10.76
CA ASP A 4 -8.52 -8.78 9.78
C ASP A 4 -7.38 -9.46 9.01
N LEU A 5 -6.31 -8.72 8.71
CA LEU A 5 -5.11 -9.26 8.10
C LEU A 5 -4.39 -10.22 9.03
N GLU A 6 -4.32 -9.88 10.32
CA GLU A 6 -3.74 -10.74 11.37
C GLU A 6 -4.58 -12.02 11.55
N LYS A 7 -5.91 -11.89 11.66
CA LYS A 7 -6.83 -13.05 11.70
C LYS A 7 -6.71 -13.96 10.48
N LYS A 8 -6.40 -13.40 9.30
CA LYS A 8 -6.19 -14.17 8.06
C LYS A 8 -4.79 -14.78 7.96
N GLY A 9 -3.90 -14.51 8.92
CA GLY A 9 -2.53 -14.99 8.97
C GLY A 9 -1.62 -14.33 7.92
N ILE A 10 -1.95 -13.12 7.47
CA ILE A 10 -1.20 -12.37 6.45
C ILE A 10 -0.14 -11.48 7.11
N VAL A 11 -0.42 -11.00 8.32
CA VAL A 11 0.51 -10.20 9.12
C VAL A 11 0.59 -10.77 10.53
N PHE A 12 1.67 -10.44 11.23
CA PHE A 12 1.80 -10.65 12.67
C PHE A 12 2.25 -9.36 13.36
N ARG A 13 2.07 -9.32 14.68
CA ARG A 13 2.42 -8.18 15.52
C ARG A 13 3.41 -8.58 16.60
N GLU A 14 4.39 -7.72 16.82
CA GLU A 14 5.35 -7.84 17.92
C GLU A 14 5.51 -6.48 18.60
N ASN A 15 5.78 -6.48 19.90
CA ASN A 15 6.12 -5.22 20.57
C ASN A 15 7.50 -4.77 20.08
N ASP A 16 7.65 -3.45 19.87
CA ASP A 16 8.95 -2.88 19.57
C ASP A 16 9.88 -3.09 20.79
N PRO A 17 11.04 -3.76 20.63
CA PRO A 17 11.97 -4.01 21.72
C PRO A 17 12.52 -2.71 22.35
N GLU A 18 12.57 -1.61 21.58
CA GLU A 18 13.13 -0.33 22.03
C GLU A 18 12.07 0.60 22.65
N ASP A 19 10.78 0.43 22.31
CA ASP A 19 9.68 1.18 22.91
C ASP A 19 8.40 0.34 22.96
N ARG A 20 8.12 -0.25 24.13
CA ARG A 20 6.91 -1.07 24.38
C ARG A 20 5.56 -0.39 24.11
N ARG A 21 5.52 0.93 23.86
CA ARG A 21 4.31 1.65 23.45
C ARG A 21 4.04 1.52 21.95
N LYS A 22 4.98 0.98 21.18
CA LYS A 22 4.88 0.74 19.75
C LYS A 22 4.71 -0.75 19.47
N VAL A 23 4.01 -1.03 18.38
CA VAL A 23 3.81 -2.37 17.84
C VAL A 23 4.34 -2.40 16.43
N LEU A 24 5.23 -3.34 16.16
CA LEU A 24 5.73 -3.66 14.83
C LEU A 24 4.74 -4.58 14.15
N ILE A 25 4.37 -4.27 12.91
CA ILE A 25 3.51 -5.09 12.07
C ILE A 25 4.37 -5.58 10.90
N SER A 26 4.44 -6.89 10.73
CA SER A 26 5.26 -7.52 9.70
C SER A 26 4.44 -8.53 8.91
N LEU A 27 4.78 -8.74 7.64
CA LEU A 27 4.16 -9.78 6.81
C LEU A 27 4.61 -11.15 7.30
N THR A 28 3.68 -12.10 7.28
CA THR A 28 4.04 -13.53 7.35
C THR A 28 4.55 -14.00 5.99
N ASP A 29 5.09 -15.22 5.90
CA ASP A 29 5.46 -15.83 4.62
C ASP A 29 4.27 -15.87 3.65
N LYS A 30 3.08 -16.24 4.15
CA LYS A 30 1.82 -16.17 3.40
C LYS A 30 1.51 -14.76 2.92
N GLY A 31 1.81 -13.75 3.73
CA GLY A 31 1.66 -12.34 3.34
C GLY A 31 2.59 -11.93 2.21
N LEU A 32 3.85 -12.40 2.25
CA LEU A 32 4.82 -12.17 1.18
C LEU A 32 4.39 -12.84 -0.13
N GLU A 33 3.87 -14.07 -0.07
CA GLU A 33 3.33 -14.75 -1.26
C GLU A 33 2.20 -13.96 -1.95
N TYR A 34 1.35 -13.28 -1.17
CA TYR A 34 0.34 -12.39 -1.74
C TYR A 34 0.97 -11.17 -2.42
N CYS A 35 2.01 -10.56 -1.83
CA CYS A 35 2.74 -9.47 -2.47
C CYS A 35 3.32 -9.91 -3.81
N ASP A 36 3.99 -11.06 -3.86
CA ASP A 36 4.55 -11.61 -5.10
C ASP A 36 3.47 -11.87 -6.17
N TYR A 37 2.28 -12.34 -5.74
CA TYR A 37 1.13 -12.50 -6.64
C TYR A 37 0.63 -11.16 -7.17
N PHE A 38 0.46 -10.16 -6.29
CA PHE A 38 0.02 -8.84 -6.70
C PHE A 38 1.02 -8.15 -7.62
N ASP A 39 2.31 -8.30 -7.39
CA ASP A 39 3.36 -7.76 -8.26
C ASP A 39 3.26 -8.33 -9.67
N LYS A 40 2.97 -9.63 -9.82
CA LYS A 40 2.73 -10.24 -11.14
C LYS A 40 1.51 -9.63 -11.83
N VAL A 41 0.39 -9.51 -11.11
CA VAL A 41 -0.85 -8.93 -11.66
C VAL A 41 -0.64 -7.47 -12.05
N ILE A 42 0.04 -6.68 -11.22
CA ILE A 42 0.35 -5.27 -11.52
C ILE A 42 1.25 -5.18 -12.76
N ASN A 43 2.29 -6.01 -12.84
CA ASN A 43 3.16 -6.04 -14.01
C ASN A 43 2.43 -6.42 -15.30
N GLU A 44 1.48 -7.36 -15.24
CA GLU A 44 0.63 -7.69 -16.39
C GLU A 44 -0.25 -6.51 -16.81
N ILE A 45 -0.85 -5.80 -15.86
CA ILE A 45 -1.66 -4.61 -16.15
C ILE A 45 -0.79 -3.50 -16.77
N LEU A 46 0.38 -3.25 -16.18
CA LEU A 46 1.31 -2.22 -16.67
C LEU A 46 1.89 -2.58 -18.04
N ALA A 47 2.08 -3.86 -18.36
CA ALA A 47 2.57 -4.29 -19.68
C ALA A 47 1.58 -3.98 -20.81
N VAL A 48 0.29 -3.79 -20.51
CA VAL A 48 -0.73 -3.39 -21.50
C VAL A 48 -0.77 -1.87 -21.71
N MET A 49 -0.14 -1.10 -20.81
CA MET A 49 -0.04 0.35 -20.91
C MET A 49 1.26 0.72 -21.63
N ASP A 50 1.22 1.65 -22.58
CA ASP A 50 2.45 2.20 -23.15
C ASP A 50 3.23 2.93 -22.04
N GLN A 51 4.57 2.88 -22.09
CA GLN A 51 5.42 3.49 -21.05
C GLN A 51 5.17 4.99 -20.90
N TYR A 52 4.82 5.67 -22.01
CA TYR A 52 4.43 7.07 -22.03
C TYR A 52 3.09 7.34 -21.33
N ASP A 53 2.13 6.40 -21.40
CA ASP A 53 0.82 6.53 -20.76
C ASP A 53 0.90 6.37 -19.23
N VAL A 54 1.78 5.50 -18.74
CA VAL A 54 1.92 5.24 -17.30
C VAL A 54 2.46 6.46 -16.55
N GLU A 55 3.49 7.12 -17.07
CA GLU A 55 4.06 8.30 -16.41
C GLU A 55 3.08 9.48 -16.36
N ASP A 56 2.39 9.75 -17.46
CA ASP A 56 1.41 10.84 -17.52
C ASP A 56 0.19 10.55 -16.62
N TYR A 57 -0.21 9.27 -16.52
CA TYR A 57 -1.23 8.83 -15.57
C TYR A 57 -0.79 9.02 -14.11
N LEU A 58 0.45 8.66 -13.75
CA LEU A 58 1.00 8.87 -12.41
C LEU A 58 1.03 10.36 -12.04
N ARG A 59 1.49 11.24 -12.94
CA ARG A 59 1.49 12.71 -12.71
C ARG A 59 0.07 13.25 -12.50
N SER A 60 -0.90 12.72 -13.24
CA SER A 60 -2.31 13.09 -13.09
C SER A 60 -2.86 12.66 -11.72
N LEU A 61 -2.56 11.44 -11.27
CA LEU A 61 -2.90 10.93 -9.95
C LEU A 61 -2.29 11.76 -8.82
N GLU A 62 -1.00 12.09 -8.91
CA GLU A 62 -0.34 12.95 -7.93
C GLU A 62 -1.01 14.33 -7.83
N THR A 63 -1.38 14.89 -8.97
CA THR A 63 -2.09 16.17 -9.03
C THR A 63 -3.46 16.07 -8.34
N MET A 64 -4.24 15.02 -8.61
CA MET A 64 -5.52 14.77 -7.95
C MET A 64 -5.37 14.62 -6.45
N VAL A 65 -4.41 13.81 -5.98
CA VAL A 65 -4.13 13.63 -4.54
C VAL A 65 -3.73 14.95 -3.89
N THR A 66 -2.92 15.76 -4.58
CA THR A 66 -2.50 17.08 -4.10
C THR A 66 -3.68 18.03 -3.94
N ILE A 67 -4.60 18.04 -4.90
CA ILE A 67 -5.83 18.83 -4.84
C ILE A 67 -6.70 18.35 -3.68
N LEU A 68 -6.94 17.04 -3.58
CA LEU A 68 -7.75 16.43 -2.52
C LEU A 68 -7.21 16.77 -1.14
N LYS A 69 -5.89 16.65 -0.92
CA LYS A 69 -5.25 17.05 0.35
C LYS A 69 -5.50 18.52 0.68
N LYS A 70 -5.41 19.42 -0.30
CA LYS A 70 -5.67 20.86 -0.10
C LYS A 70 -7.13 21.17 0.20
N THR A 71 -8.07 20.41 -0.37
CA THR A 71 -9.51 20.58 -0.09
C THR A 71 -9.91 20.01 1.26
N THR A 72 -9.30 18.89 1.70
CA THR A 72 -9.57 18.30 3.02
C THR A 72 -9.04 19.18 4.17
N HIS A 73 -7.98 19.96 3.96
CA HIS A 73 -7.48 20.94 4.93
C HIS A 73 -8.22 22.29 4.92
N ARG A 74 -9.21 22.49 4.04
CA ARG A 74 -10.04 23.70 3.96
C ARG A 74 -11.46 23.51 4.53
N GLY A 75 -11.78 22.31 5.00
CA GLY A 75 -12.99 22.02 5.75
C GLY A 75 -12.62 21.64 7.18
N ILE A 76 -13.08 22.45 8.14
CA ILE A 76 -12.82 22.47 9.60
C ILE A 76 -11.67 23.40 9.99
#